data_AF-A0A317G495-F1
#
_entry.id   AF-A0A317G495-F1
#
_cell.length_a   1.000
_cell.length_b   1.000
_cell.length_c   1.000
_cell.angle_alpha   90.00
_cell.angle_beta   90.00
_cell.angle_gamma   90.00
#
_symmetry.space_group_name_H-M   'P 1'
#
loop_
_entity.id
_entity.type
_entity.pdbx_description
1 polymer ?
#
loop_
_entity_poly.entity_id
_entity_poly.type
_entity_poly.pdbx_seq_one_letter_code
_entity_poly.pdbx_strand_id
1 'polypeptide(L)'
;MDLAHRVAEASSDVAKCFDMGVYQEMSMQLELAAYEKSVDETARIMKTLISNCDSISDFTKSKLFSHLSFKQYGKDFYEELRSDLVKRFCDEETFGYMSGNIYWETLKDKSHKK
;
A
#
# COMPACT_ATOMS: atom_id res chain seq x y z
N MET A 1 13.27 6.38 17.56
CA MET A 1 12.21 6.65 16.57
C MET A 1 12.76 7.22 15.26
N ASP A 2 13.84 8.00 15.27
CA ASP A 2 14.42 8.61 14.06
C ASP A 2 14.94 7.61 13.00
N LEU A 3 15.60 6.51 13.39
CA LEU A 3 16.11 5.54 12.42
C LEU A 3 15.02 4.82 11.60
N ALA A 4 13.86 4.52 12.21
CA ALA A 4 12.76 3.85 11.51
C ALA A 4 12.19 4.71 10.38
N HIS A 5 12.03 6.01 10.63
CA HIS A 5 11.63 7.00 9.62
C HIS A 5 12.65 7.08 8.48
N ARG A 6 13.94 7.21 8.81
CA ARG A 6 15.01 7.24 7.79
C ARG A 6 15.06 5.98 6.94
N VAL A 7 14.81 4.81 7.52
CA VAL A 7 14.75 3.55 6.78
C VAL A 7 13.53 3.54 5.87
N ALA A 8 12.35 3.96 6.35
CA ALA A 8 11.14 4.04 5.52
C ALA A 8 11.30 5.02 4.35
N GLU A 9 11.92 6.17 4.58
CA GLU A 9 12.27 7.16 3.55
C GLU A 9 13.27 6.58 2.54
N ALA A 10 14.38 6.01 3.01
CA ALA A 10 15.41 5.42 2.16
C ALA A 10 14.84 4.28 1.29
N SER A 11 13.96 3.44 1.84
CA SER A 11 13.28 2.40 1.08
C SER A 11 12.34 2.97 0.01
N SER A 12 11.62 4.05 0.32
CA SER A 12 10.79 4.76 -0.67
C SER A 12 11.65 5.32 -1.81
N ASP A 13 12.80 5.91 -1.49
CA ASP A 13 13.71 6.48 -2.48
C ASP A 13 14.40 5.40 -3.33
N VAL A 14 14.73 4.24 -2.77
CA VAL A 14 15.22 3.08 -3.53
C VAL A 14 14.15 2.57 -4.48
N ALA A 15 12.89 2.45 -4.03
CA ALA A 15 11.78 2.05 -4.88
C ALA A 15 11.58 3.00 -6.08
N LYS A 16 11.67 4.32 -5.84
CA LYS A 16 11.66 5.34 -6.90
C LYS A 16 12.83 5.19 -7.86
N CYS A 17 14.04 5.00 -7.35
CA CYS A 17 15.25 4.85 -8.15
C CYS A 17 15.17 3.66 -9.12
N PHE A 18 14.42 2.62 -8.75
CA PHE A 18 14.21 1.43 -9.55
C PHE A 18 12.93 1.45 -10.40
N ASP A 19 12.20 2.58 -10.43
CA ASP A 19 10.91 2.72 -11.10
C ASP A 19 9.90 1.64 -10.66
N MET A 20 9.85 1.31 -9.36
CA MET A 20 9.04 0.19 -8.86
C MET A 20 7.54 0.49 -8.73
N GLY A 21 7.15 1.76 -8.86
CA GLY A 21 5.77 2.22 -8.79
C GLY A 21 5.34 2.66 -7.39
N VAL A 22 4.34 3.54 -7.35
CA VAL A 22 3.83 4.22 -6.14
C VAL A 22 3.44 3.23 -5.04
N TYR A 23 2.90 2.07 -5.40
CA TYR A 23 2.57 1.03 -4.42
C TYR A 23 3.80 0.60 -3.60
N GLN A 24 4.92 0.35 -4.29
CA GLN A 24 6.16 -0.10 -3.66
C GLN A 24 6.78 1.02 -2.83
N GLU A 25 6.74 2.26 -3.33
CA GLU A 25 7.25 3.46 -2.65
C GLU A 25 6.56 3.75 -1.31
N MET A 26 5.30 3.32 -1.17
CA MET A 26 4.45 3.64 -0.01
C MET A 26 4.26 2.46 0.95
N SER A 27 4.53 1.23 0.52
CA SER A 27 4.22 0.01 1.27
C SER A 27 4.88 -0.01 2.66
N MET A 28 6.17 0.33 2.74
CA MET A 28 6.92 0.34 3.99
C MET A 28 6.50 1.45 4.95
N GLN A 29 5.89 2.53 4.46
CA GLN A 29 5.39 3.60 5.32
C GLN A 29 4.17 3.16 6.14
N LEU A 30 3.38 2.20 5.63
CA LEU A 30 2.18 1.72 6.31
C LEU A 30 2.51 1.06 7.65
N GLU A 31 3.56 0.24 7.70
CA GLU A 31 3.98 -0.45 8.92
C GLU A 31 4.39 0.54 10.01
N LEU A 32 5.12 1.60 9.64
CA LEU A 32 5.53 2.64 10.56
C LEU A 32 4.33 3.43 11.09
N ALA A 33 3.43 3.88 10.20
CA ALA A 33 2.22 4.60 10.59
C ALA A 33 1.31 3.76 11.50
N ALA A 34 1.22 2.45 11.25
CA ALA A 34 0.47 1.52 12.09
C ALA A 34 1.10 1.31 13.47
N TYR A 35 2.42 1.15 13.52
CA TYR A 35 3.16 1.04 14.78
C TYR A 35 2.98 2.28 15.66
N GLU A 36 3.02 3.46 15.05
CA GLU A 36 2.85 4.75 15.74
C GLU A 36 1.39 5.10 16.03
N LYS A 37 0.45 4.30 15.51
CA LYS A 37 -1.00 4.53 15.58
C LYS A 37 -1.40 5.90 15.03
N SER A 38 -0.70 6.37 14.00
CA SER A 38 -0.99 7.63 13.33
C SER A 38 -2.20 7.46 12.41
N VAL A 39 -3.39 7.80 12.90
CA VAL A 39 -4.66 7.58 12.20
C VAL A 39 -4.70 8.26 10.82
N ASP A 40 -4.31 9.54 10.75
CA ASP A 40 -4.36 10.30 9.51
C ASP A 40 -3.37 9.79 8.47
N GLU A 41 -2.16 9.44 8.93
CA GLU A 41 -1.11 8.95 8.05
C GLU A 41 -1.42 7.56 7.52
N THR A 42 -1.90 6.65 8.40
CA THR A 42 -2.36 5.33 7.97
C THR A 42 -3.49 5.44 6.95
N ALA A 43 -4.48 6.32 7.18
CA ALA A 43 -5.58 6.53 6.22
C ALA A 43 -5.07 7.04 4.87
N ARG A 44 -4.13 7.99 4.88
CA ARG A 44 -3.47 8.53 3.67
C ARG A 44 -2.74 7.44 2.90
N ILE A 45 -1.96 6.62 3.58
CA ILE A 45 -1.19 5.53 2.96
C ILE A 45 -2.11 4.44 2.41
N MET A 46 -3.10 3.98 3.19
CA MET A 46 -4.10 2.99 2.73
C MET A 46 -4.79 3.44 1.45
N LYS A 47 -5.24 4.71 1.40
CA LYS A 47 -5.87 5.28 0.21
C LYS A 47 -4.92 5.27 -0.99
N THR A 48 -3.65 5.59 -0.76
CA THR A 48 -2.61 5.62 -1.80
C THR A 48 -2.36 4.21 -2.34
N LEU A 49 -2.20 3.21 -1.47
CA LEU A 49 -1.99 1.82 -1.85
C LEU A 49 -3.18 1.22 -2.63
N ILE A 50 -4.41 1.46 -2.17
CA ILE A 50 -5.63 1.01 -2.87
C ILE A 50 -5.76 1.66 -4.26
N SER A 51 -5.47 2.96 -4.35
CA SER A 51 -5.65 3.72 -5.60
C SER A 51 -4.59 3.39 -6.66
N ASN A 52 -3.39 2.99 -6.22
CA ASN A 52 -2.25 2.68 -7.09
C ASN A 52 -1.90 1.19 -7.07
N CYS A 53 -2.86 0.32 -6.78
CA CYS A 53 -2.66 -1.12 -6.68
C CYS A 53 -2.10 -1.75 -7.98
N ASP A 54 -2.43 -1.16 -9.12
CA ASP A 54 -1.90 -1.51 -10.44
C ASP A 54 -0.41 -1.18 -10.63
N SER A 55 0.12 -0.23 -9.87
CA SER A 55 1.56 0.12 -9.88
C SER A 55 2.44 -0.90 -9.16
N ILE A 56 1.88 -1.92 -8.49
CA ILE A 56 2.65 -2.95 -7.75
C ILE A 56 3.69 -3.66 -8.63
N SER A 57 3.42 -3.76 -9.93
CA SER A 57 4.28 -4.38 -10.92
C SER A 57 4.95 -3.40 -11.88
N ASP A 58 5.02 -2.10 -11.56
CA ASP A 58 5.66 -1.11 -12.45
C ASP A 58 7.15 -1.35 -12.63
N PHE A 59 7.81 -2.03 -11.68
CA PHE A 59 9.19 -2.51 -11.85
C PHE A 59 9.38 -3.34 -13.12
N THR A 60 8.34 -4.02 -13.61
CA THR A 60 8.40 -4.80 -14.87
C THR A 60 8.56 -3.91 -16.12
N LYS A 61 8.28 -2.61 -16.00
CA LYS A 61 8.42 -1.58 -17.03
C LYS A 61 9.76 -0.82 -16.92
N SER A 62 10.48 -1.00 -15.81
CA SER A 62 11.76 -0.33 -15.55
C SER A 62 12.84 -0.75 -16.54
N LYS A 63 13.66 0.21 -17.00
CA LYS A 63 14.83 -0.09 -17.83
C LYS A 63 15.86 -0.96 -17.11
N LEU A 64 15.94 -0.85 -15.78
CA LEU A 64 16.87 -1.65 -14.97
C LEU A 64 16.60 -3.15 -15.13
N PHE A 65 15.32 -3.52 -15.22
CA PHE A 65 14.88 -4.91 -15.29
C PHE A 65 14.53 -5.36 -16.71
N SER A 66 14.93 -4.61 -17.75
CA SER A 66 14.57 -4.91 -19.14
C SER A 66 15.13 -6.23 -19.68
N HIS A 67 16.12 -6.81 -18.99
CA HIS A 67 16.71 -8.10 -19.31
C HIS A 67 15.92 -9.29 -18.75
N LEU A 68 14.91 -9.03 -17.92
CA LEU A 68 14.04 -10.04 -17.32
C LEU A 68 12.74 -10.17 -18.11
N SER A 69 12.18 -11.38 -18.15
CA SER A 69 10.85 -11.63 -18.70
C SER A 69 9.86 -11.80 -17.56
N PHE A 70 8.87 -10.92 -17.50
CA PHE A 70 7.84 -10.93 -16.47
C PHE A 70 6.51 -11.45 -17.01
N LYS A 71 5.76 -12.17 -16.16
CA LYS A 71 4.36 -12.48 -16.43
C LYS A 71 3.56 -11.18 -16.44
N GLN A 72 2.70 -11.02 -17.45
CA GLN A 72 1.74 -9.91 -17.49
C GLN A 72 0.52 -10.27 -16.65
N TYR A 73 0.08 -9.33 -15.82
CA TYR A 73 -1.14 -9.45 -15.03
C TYR A 73 -2.30 -8.78 -15.75
N GLY A 74 -3.44 -9.48 -15.80
CA GLY A 74 -4.68 -8.93 -16.32
C GLY A 74 -5.38 -8.01 -15.31
N LYS A 75 -6.40 -7.29 -15.76
CA LYS A 75 -7.22 -6.41 -14.91
C LYS A 75 -7.78 -7.13 -13.67
N ASP A 76 -8.23 -8.36 -13.86
CA ASP A 76 -8.84 -9.19 -12.81
C ASP A 76 -7.90 -9.41 -11.62
N PHE A 77 -6.60 -9.57 -11.87
CA PHE A 77 -5.59 -9.72 -10.81
C PHE A 77 -5.53 -8.47 -9.91
N TYR A 78 -5.52 -7.28 -10.50
CA TYR A 78 -5.45 -6.03 -9.72
C TYR A 78 -6.77 -5.73 -9.01
N GLU A 79 -7.91 -6.17 -9.56
CA GLU A 79 -9.21 -6.06 -8.90
C GLU A 79 -9.30 -7.00 -7.68
N GLU A 80 -8.79 -8.24 -7.81
CA GLU A 80 -8.66 -9.20 -6.71
C GLU A 80 -7.72 -8.66 -5.62
N LEU A 81 -6.51 -8.23 -6.01
CA LEU A 81 -5.54 -7.64 -5.08
C LEU A 81 -6.11 -6.43 -4.35
N ARG A 82 -6.85 -5.55 -5.04
CA ARG A 82 -7.52 -4.40 -4.42
C ARG A 82 -8.57 -4.86 -3.40
N SER A 83 -9.37 -5.87 -3.74
CA SER A 83 -10.37 -6.43 -2.83
C SER A 83 -9.72 -7.03 -1.57
N ASP A 84 -8.61 -7.74 -1.73
CA ASP A 84 -7.87 -8.34 -0.62
C ASP A 84 -7.23 -7.29 0.27
N LEU A 85 -6.64 -6.24 -0.30
CA LEU A 85 -6.08 -5.12 0.46
C LEU A 85 -7.15 -4.43 1.30
N VAL A 86 -8.32 -4.14 0.72
CA VAL A 86 -9.45 -3.56 1.45
C VAL A 86 -9.84 -4.45 2.63
N LYS A 87 -9.97 -5.76 2.41
CA LYS A 87 -10.30 -6.71 3.49
C LYS A 87 -9.26 -6.70 4.60
N ARG A 88 -7.97 -6.69 4.26
CA ARG A 88 -6.87 -6.68 5.25
C ARG A 88 -6.76 -5.37 6.01
N PHE A 89 -7.02 -4.24 5.36
CA PHE A 89 -7.01 -2.93 6.01
C PHE A 89 -8.18 -2.74 6.99
N CYS A 90 -9.25 -3.52 6.84
CA CYS A 90 -10.38 -3.57 7.77
C CYS A 90 -10.16 -4.51 8.97
N ASP A 91 -8.99 -5.14 9.10
CA ASP A 91 -8.68 -5.99 10.24
C ASP A 91 -8.59 -5.18 11.54
N GLU A 92 -9.48 -5.47 12.50
CA GLU A 92 -9.57 -4.72 13.75
C GLU A 92 -8.40 -5.01 14.71
N GLU A 93 -7.79 -6.20 14.62
CA GLU A 93 -6.61 -6.53 15.43
C GLU A 93 -5.43 -5.61 15.07
N THR A 94 -5.22 -5.37 13.77
CA THR A 94 -4.12 -4.53 13.28
C THR A 94 -4.47 -3.05 13.27
N PHE A 95 -5.67 -2.68 12.81
CA PHE A 95 -6.06 -1.29 12.53
C PHE A 95 -7.20 -0.75 13.41
N GLY A 96 -7.61 -1.48 14.46
CA GLY A 96 -8.70 -1.05 15.35
C GLY A 96 -8.47 0.30 16.05
N TYR A 97 -7.22 0.76 16.15
CA TYR A 97 -6.90 2.11 16.65
C TYR A 97 -7.45 3.24 15.77
N MET A 98 -7.83 2.94 14.51
CA MET A 98 -8.43 3.90 13.58
C MET A 98 -9.94 4.11 13.79
N SER A 99 -10.54 3.47 14.80
CA SER A 99 -11.96 3.61 15.11
C SER A 99 -12.39 5.08 15.22
N GLY A 100 -13.46 5.44 14.50
CA GLY A 100 -13.95 6.81 14.40
C GLY A 100 -13.33 7.64 13.27
N ASN A 101 -12.30 7.15 12.57
CA ASN A 101 -11.82 7.77 11.34
C ASN A 101 -12.81 7.54 10.18
N ILE A 102 -13.31 8.63 9.59
CA ILE A 102 -14.34 8.59 8.54
C ILE A 102 -13.92 7.72 7.34
N TYR A 103 -12.65 7.79 6.92
CA TYR A 103 -12.17 7.01 5.78
C TYR A 103 -12.16 5.52 6.09
N TRP A 104 -11.63 5.13 7.25
CA TRP A 104 -11.54 3.72 7.65
C TRP A 104 -12.93 3.10 7.90
N GLU A 105 -13.85 3.82 8.55
CA GLU A 105 -15.24 3.36 8.73
C GLU A 105 -15.94 3.17 7.37
N THR A 106 -15.76 4.11 6.43
CA THR A 106 -16.29 3.98 5.06
C THR A 106 -15.68 2.78 4.32
N LEU A 107 -14.42 2.45 4.59
CA LEU A 107 -13.73 1.31 4.00
C LEU A 107 -14.30 -0.01 4.52
N LYS A 108 -14.55 -0.11 5.83
CA LYS A 108 -15.21 -1.27 6.47
C LYS A 108 -16.60 -1.52 5.88
N ASP A 109 -17.42 -0.48 5.77
CA ASP A 109 -18.76 -0.57 5.18
C ASP A 109 -18.76 -1.12 3.76
N LYS A 110 -17.74 -0.78 2.96
CA LYS A 110 -17.58 -1.31 1.59
C LYS A 110 -17.13 -2.76 1.58
N SER A 111 -16.30 -3.17 2.55
CA SER A 111 -15.79 -4.53 2.67
C SER A 111 -16.87 -5.55 3.06
N HIS A 112 -17.88 -5.14 3.83
CA HIS A 112 -18.98 -6.01 4.29
C HIS A 112 -20.15 -6.15 3.31
N LYS A 113 -20.18 -5.39 2.22
CA LYS A 113 -21.28 -5.41 1.22
C LYS A 113 -21.06 -6.40 0.07
N LYS A 114 -20.20 -7.41 0.24
CA LYS A 114 -19.87 -8.40 -0.79
C LYS A 114 -20.45 -9.77 -0.46
#